data_AF-A0AA88AHR5-F1
#
_entry.id   AF-A0AA88AHR5-F1
#
_cell.length_a   1.000
_cell.length_b   1.000
_cell.length_c   1.000
_cell.angle_alpha   90.00
_cell.angle_beta   90.00
_cell.angle_gamma   90.00
#
_symmetry.space_group_name_H-M   'P 1'
#
loop_
_entity.id
_entity.type
_entity.pdbx_description
1 polymer ?
#
loop_
_entity_poly.entity_id
_entity_poly.type
_entity_poly.pdbx_seq_one_letter_code
_entity_poly.pdbx_strand_id
1 'polypeptide(L)'
;MLHKRSRVEFHPLGVIGAIVSWNYPFHNIFNPMLAAVFSGNSVVIKVSEHASWSGCFYFRIIQSALAAVGAPENLVEIITGFAETGEALVSSVDKIIFVGSPGVGRMIMRNASETLIPVTLELGGKDAFIVCNDVDVERVAQIAVRGVLQSSGQNCAGAERFYVHRDIYSSFVSQVAKIIKSVSVGPPLAGRYDMGAICLLEHSERLQSLVNDALDEGAEIIARGSFGHIGEGAVDQFFPPTVLGNVKHTMRLMQEEAFGPIMPIMKFSTDEEAVKLANDSRYGLGCAVFSGSQQRAREIASQIRCGNVAVNDFASTYMCQSLPFGGVKDSGFGRFAGVEGLRACCLVKSVVEDRWWPYIKTKIPKPIQYPISENGFEFQESLVEALYGLNIWDRLRALVNVLKMISEQQSTPNNNSSKRRND
;
A
#
# COMPACT_ATOMS: atom_id res chain seq x y z
N MET A 1 9.43 -30.42 14.91
CA MET A 1 9.09 -31.73 14.32
C MET A 1 10.11 -32.10 13.23
N LEU A 2 11.18 -32.82 13.57
CA LEU A 2 12.27 -33.11 12.61
C LEU A 2 11.87 -34.02 11.45
N HIS A 3 10.87 -34.90 11.66
CA HIS A 3 10.35 -35.80 10.64
C HIS A 3 9.40 -35.14 9.63
N LYS A 4 9.19 -33.82 9.73
CA LYS A 4 8.33 -33.04 8.83
C LYS A 4 9.16 -32.17 7.89
N ARG A 5 8.61 -31.90 6.71
CA ARG A 5 9.07 -30.84 5.80
C ARG A 5 7.91 -29.88 5.59
N SER A 6 8.15 -28.59 5.82
CA SER A 6 7.18 -27.52 5.63
C SER A 6 7.62 -26.61 4.50
N ARG A 7 6.66 -26.11 3.72
CA ARG A 7 6.87 -25.08 2.70
C ARG A 7 5.64 -24.18 2.58
N VAL A 8 5.84 -22.99 2.04
CA VAL A 8 4.77 -22.10 1.61
C VAL A 8 4.70 -22.15 0.10
N GLU A 9 3.50 -22.37 -0.44
CA GLU A 9 3.22 -22.35 -1.87
C GLU A 9 2.36 -21.14 -2.21
N PHE A 10 2.51 -20.63 -3.43
CA PHE A 10 1.75 -19.50 -3.97
C PHE A 10 1.01 -20.00 -5.22
N HIS A 11 -0.31 -20.01 -5.15
CA HIS A 11 -1.18 -20.46 -6.25
C HIS A 11 -1.97 -19.27 -6.80
N PRO A 12 -2.34 -19.25 -8.09
CA PRO A 12 -3.26 -18.24 -8.63
C PRO A 12 -4.58 -18.22 -7.84
N LEU A 13 -5.19 -17.04 -7.74
CA LEU A 13 -6.51 -16.85 -7.14
C LEU A 13 -7.63 -17.16 -8.14
N GLY A 14 -7.44 -16.80 -9.42
CA GLY A 14 -8.44 -16.95 -10.48
C GLY A 14 -8.49 -15.68 -11.34
N VAL A 15 -9.57 -14.92 -11.21
CA VAL A 15 -9.78 -13.62 -11.88
C VAL A 15 -9.52 -12.49 -10.89
N ILE A 16 -8.63 -11.56 -11.26
CA ILE A 16 -8.40 -10.32 -10.51
C ILE A 16 -9.17 -9.19 -11.16
N GLY A 17 -9.99 -8.48 -10.38
CA GLY A 17 -10.56 -7.20 -10.79
C GLY A 17 -9.63 -6.06 -10.38
N ALA A 18 -9.36 -5.13 -11.28
CA ALA A 18 -8.63 -3.90 -10.97
C ALA A 18 -9.51 -2.69 -11.31
N ILE A 19 -9.74 -1.79 -10.35
CA ILE A 19 -10.46 -0.54 -10.58
C ILE A 19 -9.46 0.59 -10.35
N VAL A 20 -9.18 1.37 -11.39
CA VAL A 20 -7.98 2.20 -11.43
C VAL A 20 -8.25 3.67 -11.79
N SER A 21 -7.53 4.58 -11.13
CA SER A 21 -7.71 6.04 -11.25
C SER A 21 -7.10 6.63 -12.53
N TRP A 22 -7.48 7.88 -12.82
CA TRP A 22 -7.13 8.61 -14.05
C TRP A 22 -5.75 9.28 -14.06
N ASN A 23 -5.11 9.50 -12.91
CA ASN A 23 -3.95 10.38 -12.78
C ASN A 23 -2.66 9.85 -13.43
N TYR A 24 -2.45 8.54 -13.45
CA TYR A 24 -1.33 7.88 -14.14
C TYR A 24 -1.83 6.70 -14.98
N PRO A 25 -2.59 6.93 -16.06
CA PRO A 25 -3.43 5.91 -16.67
C PRO A 25 -2.64 4.74 -17.24
N PHE A 26 -1.46 5.00 -17.83
CA PHE A 26 -0.56 3.93 -18.28
C PHE A 26 -0.14 3.02 -17.10
N HIS A 27 0.47 3.61 -16.07
CA HIS A 27 0.97 2.84 -14.93
C HIS A 27 -0.16 2.11 -14.19
N ASN A 28 -1.29 2.78 -14.00
CA ASN A 28 -2.44 2.28 -13.28
C ASN A 28 -3.09 1.06 -13.97
N ILE A 29 -2.94 0.92 -15.29
CA ILE A 29 -3.33 -0.30 -16.02
C ILE A 29 -2.25 -1.37 -15.92
N PHE A 30 -1.01 -1.02 -16.25
CA PHE A 30 0.06 -2.00 -16.43
C PHE A 30 0.47 -2.65 -15.12
N ASN A 31 0.55 -1.91 -14.02
CA ASN A 31 1.04 -2.45 -12.76
C ASN A 31 0.15 -3.59 -12.19
N PRO A 32 -1.17 -3.42 -11.99
CA PRO A 32 -2.02 -4.54 -11.55
C PRO A 32 -2.11 -5.66 -12.60
N MET A 33 -2.08 -5.33 -13.89
CA MET A 33 -2.06 -6.33 -14.96
C MET A 33 -0.83 -7.25 -14.86
N LEU A 34 0.37 -6.67 -14.75
CA LEU A 34 1.61 -7.42 -14.66
C LEU A 34 1.60 -8.32 -13.42
N ALA A 35 1.22 -7.79 -12.26
CA ALA A 35 1.14 -8.59 -11.03
C ALA A 35 0.16 -9.76 -11.19
N ALA A 36 -1.03 -9.53 -11.75
CA ALA A 36 -2.04 -10.57 -11.96
C ALA A 36 -1.58 -11.65 -12.94
N VAL A 37 -1.13 -11.27 -14.13
CA VAL A 37 -0.73 -12.20 -15.18
C VAL A 37 0.48 -13.04 -14.76
N PHE A 38 1.52 -12.40 -14.20
CA PHE A 38 2.73 -13.12 -13.77
C PHE A 38 2.53 -13.97 -12.51
N SER A 39 1.44 -13.78 -11.76
CA SER A 39 1.01 -14.68 -10.69
C SER A 39 0.06 -15.78 -11.15
N GLY A 40 -0.23 -15.85 -12.46
CA GLY A 40 -1.03 -16.89 -13.11
C GLY A 40 -2.54 -16.62 -13.11
N ASN A 41 -2.97 -15.38 -12.87
CA ASN A 41 -4.37 -14.96 -12.89
C ASN A 41 -4.74 -14.33 -14.24
N SER A 42 -6.02 -14.37 -14.59
CA SER A 42 -6.60 -13.42 -15.55
C SER A 42 -6.98 -12.11 -14.85
N VAL A 43 -7.18 -11.04 -15.61
CA VAL A 43 -7.49 -9.73 -15.04
C VAL A 43 -8.52 -8.95 -15.86
N VAL A 44 -9.45 -8.30 -15.17
CA VAL A 44 -10.41 -7.34 -15.74
C VAL A 44 -10.14 -5.98 -15.12
N ILE A 45 -9.81 -4.99 -15.94
CA ILE A 45 -9.37 -3.67 -15.50
C ILE A 45 -10.43 -2.63 -15.87
N LYS A 46 -11.13 -2.10 -14.88
CA LYS A 46 -12.02 -0.96 -15.03
C LYS A 46 -11.24 0.34 -14.90
N VAL A 47 -11.07 1.04 -16.02
CA VAL A 47 -10.41 2.35 -16.05
C VAL A 47 -11.39 3.47 -15.71
N SER A 48 -10.89 4.56 -15.14
CA SER A 48 -11.69 5.78 -14.98
C SER A 48 -12.12 6.33 -16.33
N GLU A 49 -13.38 6.74 -16.38
CA GLU A 49 -14.04 7.51 -17.43
C GLU A 49 -13.24 8.74 -17.88
N HIS A 50 -12.50 9.37 -16.96
CA HIS A 50 -11.69 10.56 -17.24
C HIS A 50 -10.37 10.24 -17.98
N ALA A 51 -10.01 8.96 -18.09
CA ALA A 51 -8.82 8.51 -18.82
C ALA A 51 -9.10 7.40 -19.86
N SER A 52 -10.37 7.09 -20.13
CA SER A 52 -10.78 5.98 -20.99
C SER A 52 -10.25 6.04 -22.41
N TRP A 53 -10.08 7.24 -22.97
CA TRP A 53 -9.54 7.41 -24.33
C TRP A 53 -8.16 6.76 -24.48
N SER A 54 -7.28 6.92 -23.48
CA SER A 54 -5.95 6.31 -23.47
C SER A 54 -6.00 4.79 -23.24
N GLY A 55 -6.98 4.31 -22.48
CA GLY A 55 -7.18 2.89 -22.18
C GLY A 55 -7.34 2.03 -23.44
N CYS A 56 -8.08 2.51 -24.44
CA CYS A 56 -8.25 1.81 -25.73
C CYS A 56 -6.93 1.58 -26.47
N PHE A 57 -5.99 2.54 -26.41
CA PHE A 57 -4.68 2.42 -27.04
C PHE A 57 -3.80 1.41 -26.31
N TYR A 58 -3.78 1.48 -24.96
CA TYR A 58 -3.04 0.53 -24.14
C TYR A 58 -3.57 -0.89 -24.28
N PHE A 59 -4.88 -1.07 -24.41
CA PHE A 59 -5.48 -2.38 -24.65
C PHE A 59 -4.97 -3.03 -25.94
N ARG A 60 -4.87 -2.26 -27.04
CA ARG A 60 -4.31 -2.77 -28.30
C ARG A 60 -2.85 -3.21 -28.19
N ILE A 61 -2.04 -2.49 -27.41
CA ILE A 61 -0.66 -2.87 -27.12
C ILE A 61 -0.63 -4.22 -26.38
N ILE A 62 -1.48 -4.37 -25.36
CA ILE A 62 -1.58 -5.61 -24.57
C ILE A 62 -2.01 -6.77 -25.45
N GLN A 63 -3.09 -6.61 -26.23
CA GLN A 63 -3.58 -7.66 -27.14
C GLN A 63 -2.51 -8.08 -28.16
N SER A 64 -1.77 -7.12 -28.72
CA SER A 64 -0.68 -7.42 -29.65
C SER A 64 0.43 -8.24 -28.99
N ALA A 65 0.79 -7.92 -27.75
CA ALA A 65 1.79 -8.66 -26.99
C ALA A 65 1.32 -10.08 -26.64
N LEU A 66 0.06 -10.25 -26.23
CA LEU A 66 -0.53 -11.56 -25.95
C LEU A 66 -0.58 -12.43 -27.21
N ALA A 67 -1.01 -11.87 -28.33
CA ALA A 67 -1.05 -12.57 -29.61
C ALA A 67 0.34 -13.02 -30.07
N ALA A 68 1.37 -12.17 -29.90
CA ALA A 68 2.74 -12.49 -30.29
C ALA A 68 3.33 -13.71 -29.57
N VAL A 69 2.83 -14.04 -28.37
CA VAL A 69 3.27 -15.21 -27.58
C VAL A 69 2.26 -16.35 -27.59
N GLY A 70 1.15 -16.22 -28.33
CA GLY A 70 0.07 -17.22 -28.37
C GLY A 70 -0.68 -17.36 -27.04
N ALA A 71 -0.72 -16.30 -26.23
CA ALA A 71 -1.50 -16.28 -24.98
C ALA A 71 -3.00 -16.13 -25.26
N PRO A 72 -3.89 -16.57 -24.35
CA PRO A 72 -5.34 -16.38 -24.50
C PRO A 72 -5.73 -14.90 -24.66
N GLU A 73 -6.60 -14.61 -25.62
CA GLU A 73 -7.05 -13.24 -25.91
C GLU A 73 -7.79 -12.59 -24.73
N ASN A 74 -8.48 -13.40 -23.93
CA ASN A 74 -9.24 -12.99 -22.76
C ASN A 74 -8.43 -13.03 -21.45
N LEU A 75 -7.10 -13.15 -21.51
CA LEU A 75 -6.25 -13.14 -20.32
C LEU A 75 -6.29 -11.78 -19.60
N VAL A 76 -6.42 -10.70 -20.37
CA VAL A 76 -6.52 -9.32 -19.90
C VAL A 76 -7.69 -8.67 -20.61
N GLU A 77 -8.61 -8.06 -19.86
CA GLU A 77 -9.71 -7.26 -20.39
C GLU A 77 -9.67 -5.84 -19.81
N ILE A 78 -9.96 -4.82 -20.63
CA ILE A 78 -10.08 -3.43 -20.17
C ILE A 78 -11.50 -2.95 -20.44
N ILE A 79 -12.22 -2.60 -19.37
CA ILE A 79 -13.59 -2.10 -19.42
C ILE A 79 -13.65 -0.63 -19.00
N THR A 80 -14.63 0.10 -19.53
CA THR A 80 -14.94 1.48 -19.16
C THR A 80 -16.38 1.54 -18.65
N GLY A 81 -16.62 2.36 -17.63
CA GLY A 81 -17.95 2.65 -17.13
C GLY A 81 -17.91 3.48 -15.85
N PHE A 82 -19.08 3.77 -15.29
CA PHE A 82 -19.22 4.57 -14.08
C PHE A 82 -19.19 3.69 -12.82
N ALA A 83 -19.89 4.08 -11.77
CA ALA A 83 -19.88 3.40 -10.48
C ALA A 83 -20.46 1.98 -10.58
N GLU A 84 -21.56 1.81 -11.31
CA GLU A 84 -22.30 0.55 -11.46
C GLU A 84 -21.43 -0.54 -12.08
N THR A 85 -20.57 -0.17 -13.04
CA THR A 85 -19.59 -1.10 -13.63
C THR A 85 -18.55 -1.56 -12.61
N GLY A 86 -18.11 -0.65 -11.72
CA GLY A 86 -17.21 -0.98 -10.62
C GLY A 86 -17.88 -1.91 -9.60
N GLU A 87 -19.13 -1.63 -9.23
CA GLU A 87 -19.91 -2.46 -8.31
C GLU A 87 -20.12 -3.88 -8.88
N ALA A 88 -20.51 -3.99 -10.14
CA ALA A 88 -20.65 -5.28 -10.81
C ALA A 88 -19.33 -6.07 -10.85
N LEU A 89 -18.21 -5.38 -11.11
CA LEU A 89 -16.89 -6.01 -11.13
C LEU A 89 -16.49 -6.54 -9.76
N VAL A 90 -16.75 -5.79 -8.67
CA VAL A 90 -16.43 -6.21 -7.30
C VAL A 90 -17.08 -7.55 -6.96
N SER A 91 -18.29 -7.83 -7.45
CA SER A 91 -19.01 -9.08 -7.15
C SER A 91 -18.72 -10.23 -8.11
N SER A 92 -17.84 -10.04 -9.09
CA SER A 92 -17.63 -10.99 -10.21
C SER A 92 -16.21 -11.55 -10.33
N VAL A 93 -15.36 -11.34 -9.31
CA VAL A 93 -13.92 -11.70 -9.34
C VAL A 93 -13.48 -12.37 -8.05
N ASP A 94 -12.27 -12.94 -8.04
CA ASP A 94 -11.70 -13.63 -6.87
C ASP A 94 -10.88 -12.70 -5.96
N LYS A 95 -10.50 -11.52 -6.47
CA LYS A 95 -9.80 -10.47 -5.72
C LYS A 95 -9.99 -9.11 -6.39
N ILE A 96 -10.07 -8.05 -5.60
CA ILE A 96 -10.06 -6.66 -6.10
C ILE A 96 -8.75 -5.95 -5.74
N ILE A 97 -8.19 -5.22 -6.71
CA ILE A 97 -7.20 -4.17 -6.51
C ILE A 97 -7.89 -2.85 -6.85
N PHE A 98 -8.01 -1.96 -5.87
CA PHE A 98 -8.62 -0.65 -6.06
C PHE A 98 -7.58 0.45 -5.86
N VAL A 99 -7.47 1.33 -6.85
CA VAL A 99 -6.63 2.55 -6.81
C VAL A 99 -7.54 3.77 -6.91
N GLY A 100 -7.62 4.58 -5.86
CA GLY A 100 -8.52 5.74 -5.85
C GLY A 100 -8.66 6.44 -4.50
N SER A 101 -9.81 7.08 -4.26
CA SER A 101 -10.01 7.85 -3.02
C SER A 101 -10.39 6.97 -1.83
N PRO A 102 -10.10 7.38 -0.58
CA PRO A 102 -10.51 6.63 0.60
C PRO A 102 -12.02 6.48 0.77
N GLY A 103 -12.81 7.44 0.27
CA GLY A 103 -14.27 7.35 0.28
C GLY A 103 -14.76 6.15 -0.54
N VAL A 104 -14.30 6.04 -1.79
CA VAL A 104 -14.66 4.94 -2.68
C VAL A 104 -14.03 3.62 -2.21
N GLY A 105 -12.81 3.63 -1.68
CA GLY A 105 -12.17 2.44 -1.11
C GLY A 105 -13.01 1.77 0.00
N ARG A 106 -13.66 2.57 0.85
CA ARG A 106 -14.60 2.05 1.88
C ARG A 106 -15.86 1.45 1.25
N MET A 107 -16.36 2.00 0.15
CA MET A 107 -17.49 1.44 -0.60
C MET A 107 -17.12 0.09 -1.22
N ILE A 108 -15.95 0.01 -1.87
CA ILE A 108 -15.42 -1.24 -2.44
C ILE A 108 -15.30 -2.32 -1.35
N MET A 109 -14.73 -1.98 -0.20
CA MET A 109 -14.59 -2.94 0.90
C MET A 109 -15.94 -3.40 1.45
N ARG A 110 -16.94 -2.50 1.52
CA ARG A 110 -18.31 -2.87 1.93
C ARG A 110 -18.92 -3.87 0.95
N ASN A 111 -18.84 -3.62 -0.35
CA ASN A 111 -19.41 -4.50 -1.36
C ASN A 111 -18.68 -5.85 -1.40
N ALA A 112 -17.34 -5.83 -1.34
CA ALA A 112 -16.53 -7.05 -1.31
C ALA A 112 -16.79 -7.93 -0.07
N SER A 113 -17.29 -7.34 1.03
CA SER A 113 -17.61 -8.09 2.24
C SER A 113 -18.83 -9.02 2.08
N GLU A 114 -19.71 -8.76 1.11
CA GLU A 114 -20.91 -9.58 0.86
C GLU A 114 -20.54 -10.99 0.36
N THR A 115 -19.43 -11.10 -0.37
CA THR A 115 -18.93 -12.34 -0.98
C THR A 115 -17.57 -12.79 -0.42
N LEU A 116 -17.05 -12.08 0.59
CA LEU A 116 -15.74 -12.30 1.20
C LEU A 116 -14.57 -12.20 0.20
N ILE A 117 -14.70 -11.33 -0.81
CA ILE A 117 -13.64 -11.10 -1.79
C ILE A 117 -12.51 -10.29 -1.13
N PRO A 118 -11.26 -10.77 -1.18
CA PRO A 118 -10.12 -10.03 -0.67
C PRO A 118 -9.87 -8.76 -1.50
N VAL A 119 -9.52 -7.66 -0.83
CA VAL A 119 -9.22 -6.38 -1.48
C VAL A 119 -7.79 -5.92 -1.17
N THR A 120 -7.13 -5.30 -2.15
CA THR A 120 -5.96 -4.43 -1.95
C THR A 120 -6.42 -3.01 -2.22
N LEU A 121 -6.23 -2.10 -1.26
CA LEU A 121 -6.67 -0.72 -1.36
C LEU A 121 -5.45 0.20 -1.41
N GLU A 122 -5.27 0.87 -2.55
CA GLU A 122 -4.25 1.87 -2.80
C GLU A 122 -4.91 3.25 -2.89
N LEU A 123 -4.84 3.97 -1.78
CA LEU A 123 -5.66 5.15 -1.59
C LEU A 123 -4.81 6.43 -1.57
N GLY A 124 -5.47 7.56 -1.35
CA GLY A 124 -4.85 8.87 -1.31
C GLY A 124 -3.79 9.08 -0.23
N GLY A 125 -3.15 10.23 -0.30
CA GLY A 125 -2.02 10.62 0.54
C GLY A 125 -2.19 12.01 1.14
N LYS A 126 -1.35 12.29 2.14
CA LYS A 126 -1.10 13.64 2.63
C LYS A 126 0.37 13.68 3.04
N ASP A 127 1.23 13.37 2.08
CA ASP A 127 2.60 12.96 2.37
C ASP A 127 3.40 14.12 2.93
N ALA A 128 4.17 13.81 3.98
CA ALA A 128 5.02 14.78 4.65
C ALA A 128 6.34 14.95 3.89
N PHE A 129 6.77 16.19 3.74
CA PHE A 129 8.06 16.58 3.17
C PHE A 129 8.84 17.36 4.23
N ILE A 130 9.82 16.71 4.84
CA ILE A 130 10.57 17.23 5.99
C ILE A 130 11.92 17.76 5.50
N VAL A 131 12.24 19.01 5.84
CA VAL A 131 13.48 19.68 5.45
C VAL A 131 14.23 20.14 6.69
N CYS A 132 15.34 19.46 7.01
CA CYS A 132 16.22 19.81 8.13
C CYS A 132 17.08 21.03 7.81
N ASN A 133 17.65 21.65 8.84
CA ASN A 133 18.45 22.89 8.72
C ASN A 133 19.80 22.76 8.03
N ASP A 134 20.31 21.54 7.87
CA ASP A 134 21.65 21.25 7.34
C ASP A 134 21.65 20.90 5.84
N VAL A 135 20.55 21.18 5.13
CA VAL A 135 20.44 20.90 3.69
C VAL A 135 20.99 22.02 2.81
N ASP A 136 21.32 21.67 1.57
CA ASP A 136 21.39 22.64 0.47
C ASP A 136 19.96 23.12 0.12
N VAL A 137 19.63 24.33 0.56
CA VAL A 137 18.29 24.93 0.40
C VAL A 137 17.91 25.09 -1.06
N GLU A 138 18.83 25.50 -1.94
CA GLU A 138 18.53 25.74 -3.35
C GLU A 138 18.16 24.44 -4.06
N ARG A 139 18.94 23.39 -3.80
CA ARG A 139 18.67 22.05 -4.34
C ARG A 139 17.37 21.48 -3.81
N VAL A 140 17.14 21.53 -2.50
CA VAL A 140 15.93 20.91 -1.91
C VAL A 140 14.67 21.68 -2.29
N ALA A 141 14.73 23.01 -2.46
CA ALA A 141 13.59 23.79 -2.94
C ALA A 141 13.11 23.35 -4.33
N GLN A 142 14.03 23.01 -5.25
CA GLN A 142 13.66 22.46 -6.58
C GLN A 142 12.93 21.13 -6.47
N ILE A 143 13.42 20.24 -5.60
CA ILE A 143 12.78 18.94 -5.36
C ILE A 143 11.39 19.12 -4.71
N ALA A 144 11.27 20.05 -3.76
CA ALA A 144 10.01 20.37 -3.09
C ALA A 144 8.96 20.91 -4.07
N VAL A 145 9.34 21.84 -4.96
CA VAL A 145 8.45 22.37 -5.99
C VAL A 145 8.03 21.26 -6.98
N ARG A 146 8.94 20.39 -7.39
CA ARG A 146 8.57 19.22 -8.18
C ARG A 146 7.60 18.30 -7.42
N GLY A 147 7.83 18.13 -6.12
CA GLY A 147 7.01 17.28 -5.26
C GLY A 147 5.54 17.70 -5.18
N VAL A 148 5.25 19.00 -5.29
CA VAL A 148 3.89 19.55 -5.29
C VAL A 148 3.33 19.79 -6.69
N LEU A 149 4.16 20.06 -7.71
CA LEU A 149 3.69 20.43 -9.05
C LEU A 149 3.69 19.29 -10.08
N GLN A 150 4.36 18.17 -9.82
CA GLN A 150 4.35 17.04 -10.74
C GLN A 150 2.90 16.58 -10.99
N SER A 151 2.50 16.50 -12.27
CA SER A 151 1.10 16.24 -12.67
C SER A 151 0.10 17.28 -12.15
N SER A 152 0.52 18.54 -12.02
CA SER A 152 -0.27 19.62 -11.42
C SER A 152 -0.73 19.30 -9.98
N GLY A 153 0.09 18.55 -9.23
CA GLY A 153 -0.21 18.11 -7.86
C GLY A 153 -1.21 16.96 -7.74
N GLN A 154 -1.64 16.38 -8.86
CA GLN A 154 -2.59 15.26 -8.90
C GLN A 154 -1.84 13.92 -8.81
N ASN A 155 -1.10 13.74 -7.72
CA ASN A 155 -0.23 12.58 -7.49
C ASN A 155 -0.47 12.05 -6.07
N CYS A 156 -0.81 10.77 -5.93
CA CYS A 156 -1.04 10.15 -4.62
C CYS A 156 0.23 10.17 -3.75
N ALA A 157 1.40 9.93 -4.35
CA ALA A 157 2.71 10.06 -3.70
C ALA A 157 3.26 11.51 -3.79
N GLY A 158 2.39 12.48 -3.98
CA GLY A 158 2.68 13.91 -4.02
C GLY A 158 2.97 14.47 -2.63
N ALA A 159 3.91 15.42 -2.53
CA ALA A 159 4.18 16.09 -1.27
C ALA A 159 3.09 17.12 -0.98
N GLU A 160 2.41 16.98 0.16
CA GLU A 160 1.24 17.80 0.51
C GLU A 160 1.37 18.53 1.86
N ARG A 161 2.33 18.17 2.72
CA ARG A 161 2.63 18.86 3.99
C ARG A 161 4.12 19.15 4.07
N PHE A 162 4.52 20.40 3.94
CA PHE A 162 5.94 20.78 3.98
C PHE A 162 6.31 21.27 5.38
N TYR A 163 7.18 20.52 6.04
CA TYR A 163 7.74 20.86 7.35
C TYR A 163 9.18 21.30 7.15
N VAL A 164 9.48 22.56 7.45
CA VAL A 164 10.81 23.14 7.23
C VAL A 164 11.38 23.62 8.56
N HIS A 165 12.63 23.26 8.85
CA HIS A 165 13.27 23.65 10.10
C HIS A 165 13.34 25.17 10.20
N ARG A 166 13.00 25.73 11.36
CA ARG A 166 12.85 27.18 11.59
C ARG A 166 14.05 28.00 11.12
N ASP A 167 15.27 27.47 11.31
CA ASP A 167 16.53 28.15 11.02
C ASP A 167 16.74 28.44 9.52
N ILE A 168 16.11 27.64 8.64
CA ILE A 168 16.21 27.80 7.17
C ILE A 168 14.88 28.19 6.52
N TYR A 169 13.82 28.38 7.31
CA TYR A 169 12.47 28.61 6.79
C TYR A 169 12.42 29.80 5.84
N SER A 170 12.99 30.94 6.23
CA SER A 170 12.92 32.17 5.43
C SER A 170 13.64 32.05 4.08
N SER A 171 14.83 31.42 4.06
CA SER A 171 15.59 31.20 2.83
C SER A 171 14.89 30.18 1.92
N PHE A 172 14.39 29.09 2.50
CA PHE A 172 13.66 28.06 1.77
C PHE A 172 12.39 28.62 1.11
N VAL A 173 11.56 29.31 1.88
CA VAL A 173 10.32 29.93 1.38
C VAL A 173 10.60 30.96 0.29
N SER A 174 11.64 31.79 0.46
CA SER A 174 12.05 32.75 -0.56
C SER A 174 12.47 32.06 -1.87
N GLN A 175 13.22 30.96 -1.78
CA GLN A 175 13.65 30.21 -2.96
C GLN A 175 12.47 29.53 -3.66
N VAL A 176 11.59 28.88 -2.90
CA VAL A 176 10.35 28.28 -3.43
C VAL A 176 9.49 29.33 -4.12
N ALA A 177 9.30 30.50 -3.50
CA ALA A 177 8.51 31.59 -4.06
C ALA A 177 9.06 32.08 -5.41
N LYS A 178 10.40 32.17 -5.54
CA LYS A 178 11.07 32.52 -6.79
C LYS A 178 10.78 31.49 -7.88
N ILE A 179 10.91 30.19 -7.57
CA ILE A 179 10.65 29.11 -8.53
C ILE A 179 9.19 29.14 -8.96
N ILE A 180 8.25 29.21 -8.01
CA ILE A 180 6.80 29.17 -8.28
C ILE A 180 6.35 30.29 -9.20
N LYS A 181 6.90 31.50 -9.04
CA LYS A 181 6.60 32.64 -9.93
C LYS A 181 7.15 32.47 -11.35
N SER A 182 8.12 31.58 -11.55
CA SER A 182 8.71 31.29 -12.86
C SER A 182 8.04 30.12 -13.60
N VAL A 183 7.18 29.35 -12.93
CA VAL A 183 6.49 28.19 -13.50
C VAL A 183 5.57 28.63 -14.63
N SER A 184 5.78 28.08 -15.82
CA SER A 184 4.90 28.27 -16.96
C SER A 184 3.74 27.28 -16.93
N VAL A 185 2.52 27.78 -17.10
CA VAL A 185 1.29 26.98 -17.04
C VAL A 185 0.54 27.10 -18.36
N GLY A 186 0.14 25.98 -18.95
CA GLY A 186 -0.60 26.00 -20.21
C GLY A 186 -0.93 24.63 -20.79
N PRO A 187 -1.60 24.59 -21.95
CA PRO A 187 -2.14 23.37 -22.53
C PRO A 187 -1.02 22.51 -23.15
N PRO A 188 -0.91 21.23 -22.78
CA PRO A 188 0.22 20.38 -23.18
C PRO A 188 0.29 20.12 -24.69
N LEU A 189 -0.81 20.27 -25.42
CA LEU A 189 -0.86 20.10 -26.88
C LEU A 189 -0.49 21.37 -27.66
N ALA A 190 -0.51 22.55 -27.05
CA ALA A 190 -0.22 23.81 -27.75
C ALA A 190 1.20 24.35 -27.52
N GLY A 191 2.00 23.73 -26.65
CA GLY A 191 3.33 24.24 -26.34
C GLY A 191 4.14 23.37 -25.38
N ARG A 192 5.15 23.98 -24.78
CA ARG A 192 5.95 23.40 -23.69
C ARG A 192 5.72 24.25 -22.46
N TYR A 193 5.10 23.65 -21.47
CA TYR A 193 4.76 24.28 -20.21
C TYR A 193 5.26 23.38 -19.08
N ASP A 194 5.60 23.97 -17.94
CA ASP A 194 6.04 23.23 -16.76
C ASP A 194 4.86 22.51 -16.08
N MET A 195 3.65 23.07 -16.19
CA MET A 195 2.43 22.53 -15.57
C MET A 195 1.22 22.62 -16.50
N GLY A 196 0.36 21.60 -16.47
CA GLY A 196 -0.88 21.52 -17.24
C GLY A 196 -2.14 21.82 -16.43
N ALA A 197 -3.30 21.50 -17.00
CA ALA A 197 -4.60 21.61 -16.35
C ALA A 197 -4.80 20.57 -15.23
N ILE A 198 -5.73 20.83 -14.33
CA ILE A 198 -6.33 19.82 -13.47
C ILE A 198 -7.38 19.02 -14.26
N CYS A 199 -7.64 17.77 -13.87
CA CYS A 199 -8.48 16.85 -14.62
C CYS A 199 -9.99 17.16 -14.47
N LEU A 200 -10.42 17.53 -13.27
CA LEU A 200 -11.83 17.72 -12.92
C LEU A 200 -12.08 19.20 -12.59
N LEU A 201 -13.08 19.81 -13.22
CA LEU A 201 -13.39 21.23 -13.01
C LEU A 201 -13.84 21.51 -11.58
N GLU A 202 -14.72 20.67 -11.03
CA GLU A 202 -15.23 20.76 -9.66
C GLU A 202 -14.10 20.74 -8.61
N HIS A 203 -12.96 20.14 -8.96
CA HIS A 203 -11.81 20.08 -8.07
C HIS A 203 -11.13 21.45 -7.89
N SER A 204 -11.20 22.35 -8.88
CA SER A 204 -10.71 23.74 -8.74
C SER A 204 -11.43 24.48 -7.62
N GLU A 205 -12.75 24.31 -7.51
CA GLU A 205 -13.58 24.97 -6.49
C GLU A 205 -13.22 24.45 -5.09
N ARG A 206 -13.04 23.13 -4.96
CA ARG A 206 -12.56 22.51 -3.72
C ARG A 206 -11.18 23.03 -3.33
N LEU A 207 -10.23 23.11 -4.28
CA LEU A 207 -8.90 23.64 -4.04
C LEU A 207 -8.96 25.10 -3.58
N GLN A 208 -9.76 25.94 -4.22
CA GLN A 208 -9.93 27.33 -3.83
C GLN A 208 -10.59 27.46 -2.44
N SER A 209 -11.55 26.59 -2.10
CA SER A 209 -12.14 26.53 -0.76
C SER A 209 -11.09 26.20 0.31
N LEU A 210 -10.18 25.26 0.07
CA LEU A 210 -9.09 24.95 1.00
C LEU A 210 -8.10 26.12 1.17
N VAL A 211 -7.84 26.88 0.11
CA VAL A 211 -7.02 28.10 0.19
C VAL A 211 -7.73 29.15 1.03
N ASN A 212 -9.00 29.45 0.74
CA ASN A 212 -9.77 30.48 1.47
C ASN A 212 -9.87 30.16 2.96
N ASP A 213 -10.18 28.90 3.30
CA ASP A 213 -10.22 28.39 4.67
C ASP A 213 -8.90 28.61 5.41
N ALA A 214 -7.77 28.30 4.76
CA ALA A 214 -6.46 28.55 5.35
C ALA A 214 -6.19 30.04 5.58
N LEU A 215 -6.61 30.92 4.67
CA LEU A 215 -6.47 32.37 4.82
C LEU A 215 -7.33 32.91 5.98
N ASP A 216 -8.56 32.43 6.11
CA ASP A 216 -9.46 32.80 7.21
C ASP A 216 -8.88 32.37 8.58
N GLU A 217 -8.12 31.27 8.62
CA GLU A 217 -7.40 30.80 9.81
C GLU A 217 -6.03 31.47 10.04
N GLY A 218 -5.63 32.41 9.17
CA GLY A 218 -4.43 33.24 9.30
C GLY A 218 -3.21 32.79 8.49
N ALA A 219 -3.36 31.87 7.54
CA ALA A 219 -2.30 31.60 6.57
C ALA A 219 -2.12 32.79 5.60
N GLU A 220 -1.01 32.82 4.88
CA GLU A 220 -0.69 33.89 3.93
C GLU A 220 -0.25 33.30 2.58
N ILE A 221 -0.72 33.88 1.47
CA ILE A 221 -0.18 33.57 0.14
C ILE A 221 1.20 34.20 0.01
N ILE A 222 2.24 33.37 0.03
CA ILE A 222 3.62 33.83 -0.13
C ILE A 222 3.98 34.00 -1.60
N ALA A 223 3.50 33.08 -2.43
CA ALA A 223 3.67 33.12 -3.87
C ALA A 223 2.48 32.46 -4.54
N ARG A 224 2.08 33.02 -5.67
CA ARG A 224 1.08 32.43 -6.56
C ARG A 224 1.62 32.57 -7.98
N GLY A 225 1.65 31.47 -8.71
CA GLY A 225 1.89 31.49 -10.14
C GLY A 225 0.71 32.11 -10.88
N SER A 226 0.84 32.22 -12.19
CA SER A 226 -0.25 32.64 -13.07
C SER A 226 -0.33 31.72 -14.27
N PHE A 227 -1.51 31.65 -14.86
CA PHE A 227 -1.69 31.20 -16.22
C PHE A 227 -2.22 32.40 -17.02
N GLY A 228 -1.66 32.62 -18.20
CA GLY A 228 -2.08 33.71 -19.08
C GLY A 228 -3.45 33.44 -19.70
N HIS A 229 -3.81 34.20 -20.75
CA HIS A 229 -4.95 33.86 -21.57
C HIS A 229 -4.68 32.53 -22.28
N ILE A 230 -5.33 31.47 -21.82
CA ILE A 230 -5.21 30.14 -22.38
C ILE A 230 -6.14 30.13 -23.58
N GLY A 231 -5.58 30.29 -24.78
CA GLY A 231 -6.34 30.67 -25.99
C GLY A 231 -7.51 29.77 -26.38
N GLU A 232 -8.18 30.11 -27.48
CA GLU A 232 -9.36 29.39 -27.98
C GLU A 232 -9.12 27.87 -28.06
N GLY A 233 -9.93 27.10 -27.31
CA GLY A 233 -9.88 25.64 -27.26
C GLY A 233 -9.30 25.03 -25.99
N ALA A 234 -8.78 25.85 -25.06
CA ALA A 234 -8.46 25.38 -23.71
C ALA A 234 -9.73 25.28 -22.85
N VAL A 235 -9.81 24.21 -22.06
CA VAL A 235 -10.84 24.06 -21.02
C VAL A 235 -10.46 24.89 -19.79
N ASP A 236 -11.45 25.47 -19.11
CA ASP A 236 -11.29 26.31 -17.89
C ASP A 236 -10.88 25.51 -16.64
N GLN A 237 -9.91 24.60 -16.77
CA GLN A 237 -9.49 23.67 -15.74
C GLN A 237 -8.06 23.95 -15.26
N PHE A 238 -7.67 25.21 -15.15
CA PHE A 238 -6.34 25.58 -14.68
C PHE A 238 -6.41 26.18 -13.28
N PHE A 239 -5.50 25.75 -12.41
CA PHE A 239 -5.37 26.26 -11.05
C PHE A 239 -3.95 26.81 -10.87
N PRO A 240 -3.76 28.03 -10.34
CA PRO A 240 -2.44 28.62 -10.24
C PRO A 240 -1.63 27.93 -9.12
N PRO A 241 -0.36 27.56 -9.36
CA PRO A 241 0.52 27.06 -8.31
C PRO A 241 0.52 28.01 -7.12
N THR A 242 0.19 27.54 -5.92
CA THR A 242 -0.03 28.41 -4.76
C THR A 242 0.80 27.96 -3.57
N VAL A 243 1.61 28.86 -3.03
CA VAL A 243 2.41 28.62 -1.82
C VAL A 243 1.77 29.38 -0.65
N LEU A 244 1.48 28.65 0.42
CA LEU A 244 0.94 29.21 1.65
C LEU A 244 1.99 29.08 2.76
N GLY A 245 2.22 30.20 3.44
CA GLY A 245 3.03 30.28 4.65
C GLY A 245 2.16 30.59 5.87
N ASN A 246 2.78 30.63 7.05
CA ASN A 246 2.07 30.79 8.32
C ASN A 246 0.96 29.74 8.54
N VAL A 247 1.14 28.56 7.96
CA VAL A 247 0.18 27.46 8.03
C VAL A 247 0.29 26.77 9.39
N LYS A 248 -0.86 26.46 10.00
CA LYS A 248 -0.97 25.68 11.23
C LYS A 248 -1.32 24.24 10.89
N HIS A 249 -0.79 23.29 11.64
CA HIS A 249 -1.05 21.87 11.44
C HIS A 249 -2.55 21.51 11.48
N THR A 250 -3.35 22.26 12.23
CA THR A 250 -4.80 22.01 12.41
C THR A 250 -5.68 22.49 11.27
N MET A 251 -5.18 23.35 10.36
CA MET A 251 -5.96 23.88 9.24
C MET A 251 -6.41 22.75 8.31
N ARG A 252 -7.58 22.87 7.67
CA ARG A 252 -8.10 21.81 6.78
C ARG A 252 -7.16 21.47 5.65
N LEU A 253 -6.46 22.46 5.09
CA LEU A 253 -5.44 22.25 4.06
C LEU A 253 -4.29 21.32 4.50
N MET A 254 -4.01 21.21 5.80
CA MET A 254 -3.00 20.27 6.34
C MET A 254 -3.58 18.89 6.67
N GLN A 255 -4.90 18.74 6.73
CA GLN A 255 -5.59 17.51 7.17
C GLN A 255 -6.30 16.78 6.02
N GLU A 256 -6.80 17.53 5.05
CA GLU A 256 -7.48 17.03 3.86
C GLU A 256 -6.50 16.93 2.68
N GLU A 257 -6.57 15.82 1.95
CA GLU A 257 -5.88 15.67 0.66
C GLU A 257 -6.38 16.73 -0.32
N ALA A 258 -5.45 17.54 -0.82
CA ALA A 258 -5.71 18.59 -1.79
C ALA A 258 -5.72 18.02 -3.21
N PHE A 259 -4.77 17.13 -3.53
CA PHE A 259 -4.61 16.55 -4.87
C PHE A 259 -4.53 17.62 -5.97
N GLY A 260 -3.75 18.68 -5.71
CA GLY A 260 -3.61 19.84 -6.58
C GLY A 260 -2.39 20.69 -6.20
N PRO A 261 -2.10 21.76 -6.96
CA PRO A 261 -0.80 22.44 -6.89
C PRO A 261 -0.76 23.49 -5.76
N ILE A 262 -1.03 23.06 -4.53
CA ILE A 262 -1.00 23.88 -3.31
C ILE A 262 0.10 23.39 -2.38
N MET A 263 1.02 24.29 -2.01
CA MET A 263 2.17 24.02 -1.16
C MET A 263 2.04 24.73 0.19
N PRO A 264 1.45 24.09 1.21
CA PRO A 264 1.47 24.64 2.57
C PRO A 264 2.81 24.36 3.25
N ILE A 265 3.47 25.43 3.73
CA ILE A 265 4.78 25.35 4.40
C ILE A 265 4.64 25.77 5.86
N MET A 266 5.01 24.86 6.76
CA MET A 266 4.99 25.02 8.21
C MET A 266 6.39 24.89 8.80
N LYS A 267 6.68 25.66 9.85
CA LYS A 267 7.94 25.56 10.61
C LYS A 267 7.91 24.38 11.59
N PHE A 268 9.08 23.80 11.84
CA PHE A 268 9.33 22.96 13.01
C PHE A 268 10.67 23.32 13.65
N SER A 269 10.90 22.88 14.89
CA SER A 269 12.07 23.22 15.72
C SER A 269 12.96 22.04 16.07
N THR A 270 12.41 20.82 16.20
CA THR A 270 13.20 19.62 16.53
C THR A 270 12.78 18.42 15.69
N ASP A 271 13.64 17.42 15.60
CA ASP A 271 13.37 16.20 14.83
C ASP A 271 12.17 15.43 15.41
N GLU A 272 12.04 15.41 16.74
CA GLU A 272 10.90 14.79 17.43
C GLU A 272 9.59 15.49 17.09
N GLU A 273 9.61 16.83 16.99
CA GLU A 273 8.45 17.60 16.55
C GLU A 273 8.09 17.26 15.10
N ALA A 274 9.08 17.20 14.19
CA ALA A 274 8.84 16.83 12.80
C ALA A 274 8.24 15.43 12.66
N VAL A 275 8.77 14.45 13.40
CA VAL A 275 8.24 13.08 13.46
C VAL A 275 6.81 13.07 13.99
N LYS A 276 6.53 13.82 15.07
CA LYS A 276 5.18 13.93 15.64
C LYS A 276 4.20 14.51 14.63
N LEU A 277 4.53 15.63 13.99
CA LEU A 277 3.69 16.30 13.00
C LEU A 277 3.46 15.43 11.75
N ALA A 278 4.50 14.76 11.26
CA ALA A 278 4.38 13.88 10.10
C ALA A 278 3.46 12.67 10.39
N ASN A 279 3.56 12.09 11.59
CA ASN A 279 2.73 10.97 12.05
C ASN A 279 1.30 11.36 12.41
N ASP A 280 1.07 12.62 12.80
CA ASP A 280 -0.25 13.20 13.05
C ASP A 280 -0.96 13.50 11.72
N SER A 281 -1.42 12.42 11.09
CA SER A 281 -2.22 12.44 9.88
C SER A 281 -3.06 11.17 9.84
N ARG A 282 -4.29 11.27 9.35
CA ARG A 282 -5.13 10.10 9.05
C ARG A 282 -4.58 9.28 7.88
N TYR A 283 -3.75 9.88 7.04
CA TYR A 283 -3.08 9.23 5.91
C TYR A 283 -1.72 8.67 6.33
N GLY A 284 -1.20 7.77 5.50
CA GLY A 284 0.08 7.11 5.72
C GLY A 284 0.63 6.47 4.46
N LEU A 285 0.55 7.15 3.31
CA LEU A 285 1.05 6.62 2.04
C LEU A 285 2.57 6.76 1.95
N GLY A 286 3.07 8.00 1.93
CA GLY A 286 4.48 8.29 1.75
C GLY A 286 5.03 9.40 2.64
N CYS A 287 6.36 9.53 2.61
CA CYS A 287 7.09 10.62 3.24
C CYS A 287 8.44 10.84 2.54
N ALA A 288 8.92 12.08 2.51
CA ALA A 288 10.25 12.43 2.09
C ALA A 288 10.99 13.19 3.21
N VAL A 289 12.22 12.81 3.51
CA VAL A 289 13.04 13.42 4.58
C VAL A 289 14.37 13.89 4.02
N PHE A 290 14.68 15.18 4.18
CA PHE A 290 15.91 15.81 3.70
C PHE A 290 16.76 16.30 4.87
N SER A 291 18.04 15.90 4.88
CA SER A 291 19.08 16.37 5.80
C SER A 291 20.45 16.24 5.14
N GLY A 292 21.36 17.18 5.45
CA GLY A 292 22.78 17.06 5.10
C GLY A 292 23.44 15.83 5.71
N SER A 293 22.96 15.39 6.89
CA SER A 293 23.33 14.11 7.51
C SER A 293 22.41 12.98 7.03
N GLN A 294 22.96 12.05 6.25
CA GLN A 294 22.23 10.86 5.82
C GLN A 294 21.77 9.99 7.00
N GLN A 295 22.55 9.95 8.08
CA GLN A 295 22.20 9.20 9.28
C GLN A 295 20.97 9.80 9.98
N ARG A 296 20.97 11.12 10.18
CA ARG A 296 19.83 11.85 10.77
C ARG A 296 18.55 11.65 9.95
N ALA A 297 18.64 11.78 8.62
CA ALA A 297 17.49 11.56 7.74
C ALA A 297 16.92 10.15 7.86
N ARG A 298 17.77 9.12 7.98
CA ARG A 298 17.34 7.72 8.22
C ARG A 298 16.68 7.54 9.59
N GLU A 299 17.22 8.17 10.63
CA GLU A 299 16.67 8.10 11.98
C GLU A 299 15.27 8.72 12.06
N ILE A 300 15.08 9.91 11.45
CA ILE A 300 13.76 10.54 11.30
C ILE A 300 12.84 9.62 10.50
N ALA A 301 13.27 9.18 9.31
CA ALA A 301 12.50 8.33 8.41
C ALA A 301 12.01 7.04 9.08
N SER A 302 12.85 6.39 9.88
CA SER A 302 12.52 5.12 10.57
C SER A 302 11.39 5.23 11.59
N GLN A 303 11.10 6.46 12.05
CA GLN A 303 10.05 6.74 13.02
C GLN A 303 8.73 7.18 12.36
N ILE A 304 8.71 7.41 11.05
CA ILE A 304 7.52 7.80 10.31
C ILE A 304 6.66 6.56 10.01
N ARG A 305 5.38 6.65 10.34
CA ARG A 305 4.37 5.59 10.16
C ARG A 305 3.63 5.78 8.84
N CYS A 306 4.30 5.43 7.75
CA CYS A 306 3.74 5.37 6.41
C CYS A 306 4.24 4.13 5.68
N GLY A 307 3.70 3.86 4.50
CA GLY A 307 4.11 2.69 3.73
C GLY A 307 5.36 2.88 2.87
N ASN A 308 5.66 4.13 2.49
CA ASN A 308 6.81 4.48 1.65
C ASN A 308 7.61 5.63 2.28
N VAL A 309 8.94 5.54 2.29
CA VAL A 309 9.79 6.67 2.73
C VAL A 309 10.97 6.84 1.79
N ALA A 310 11.19 8.08 1.34
CA ALA A 310 12.37 8.48 0.59
C ALA A 310 13.31 9.33 1.47
N VAL A 311 14.59 8.99 1.50
CA VAL A 311 15.63 9.72 2.24
C VAL A 311 16.47 10.51 1.25
N ASN A 312 16.51 11.83 1.42
CA ASN A 312 17.18 12.79 0.52
C ASN A 312 16.73 12.69 -0.94
N ASP A 313 15.48 12.29 -1.14
CA ASP A 313 14.83 12.12 -2.44
C ASP A 313 13.31 12.23 -2.28
N PHE A 314 12.57 12.31 -3.39
CA PHE A 314 11.12 12.41 -3.42
C PHE A 314 10.54 11.38 -4.40
N ALA A 315 9.53 10.63 -3.94
CA ALA A 315 8.77 9.64 -4.71
C ALA A 315 9.59 8.55 -5.45
N SER A 316 10.91 8.46 -5.24
CA SER A 316 11.77 7.49 -5.91
C SER A 316 11.46 6.04 -5.52
N THR A 317 10.84 5.81 -4.35
CA THR A 317 10.29 4.50 -3.98
C THR A 317 9.31 3.97 -5.01
N TYR A 318 8.54 4.84 -5.67
CA TYR A 318 7.61 4.48 -6.74
C TYR A 318 8.34 3.99 -8.01
N MET A 319 9.53 4.51 -8.28
CA MET A 319 10.34 4.13 -9.44
C MET A 319 11.09 2.82 -9.22
N CYS A 320 11.31 2.44 -7.95
CA CYS A 320 11.94 1.18 -7.57
C CYS A 320 10.92 0.04 -7.60
N GLN A 321 10.62 -0.51 -8.78
CA GLN A 321 9.59 -1.55 -8.98
C GLN A 321 9.83 -2.87 -8.21
N SER A 322 11.04 -3.08 -7.67
CA SER A 322 11.34 -4.19 -6.76
C SER A 322 10.85 -3.98 -5.33
N LEU A 323 10.54 -2.74 -4.94
CA LEU A 323 9.98 -2.42 -3.64
C LEU A 323 8.46 -2.56 -3.67
N PRO A 324 7.85 -2.95 -2.54
CA PRO A 324 6.41 -2.84 -2.39
C PRO A 324 6.02 -1.37 -2.32
N PHE A 325 4.87 -1.05 -2.89
CA PHE A 325 4.19 0.21 -2.66
C PHE A 325 2.83 -0.06 -2.04
N GLY A 326 2.47 0.77 -1.07
CA GLY A 326 1.11 0.85 -0.55
C GLY A 326 1.03 1.60 0.74
N GLY A 327 -0.16 2.03 1.13
CA GLY A 327 -0.37 2.87 2.32
C GLY A 327 -0.61 2.12 3.63
N VAL A 328 -0.83 2.89 4.68
CA VAL A 328 -1.46 2.46 5.95
C VAL A 328 -2.52 3.50 6.35
N LYS A 329 -3.35 3.20 7.35
CA LYS A 329 -4.45 4.07 7.82
C LYS A 329 -5.44 4.34 6.67
N ASP A 330 -5.88 5.59 6.48
CA ASP A 330 -6.79 5.95 5.38
C ASP A 330 -6.15 5.85 3.99
N SER A 331 -4.82 5.69 3.90
CA SER A 331 -4.13 5.42 2.63
C SER A 331 -4.26 3.96 2.17
N GLY A 332 -4.99 3.13 2.93
CA GLY A 332 -5.35 1.78 2.53
C GLY A 332 -4.45 0.70 3.13
N PHE A 333 -4.49 -0.47 2.50
CA PHE A 333 -3.81 -1.68 2.98
C PHE A 333 -3.61 -2.70 1.87
N GLY A 334 -2.74 -3.67 2.13
CA GLY A 334 -2.16 -4.52 1.09
C GLY A 334 -0.96 -3.83 0.44
N ARG A 335 -0.34 -4.48 -0.54
CA ARG A 335 0.76 -3.90 -1.30
C ARG A 335 0.55 -4.22 -2.78
N PHE A 336 0.97 -3.30 -3.63
CA PHE A 336 1.28 -3.58 -5.04
C PHE A 336 2.78 -3.44 -5.28
N ALA A 337 3.21 -3.81 -6.49
CA ALA A 337 4.62 -3.85 -6.89
C ALA A 337 5.49 -4.74 -5.98
N GLY A 338 6.75 -4.94 -6.38
CA GLY A 338 7.66 -5.80 -5.67
C GLY A 338 7.18 -7.26 -5.56
N VAL A 339 7.86 -8.01 -4.69
CA VAL A 339 7.53 -9.42 -4.44
C VAL A 339 6.24 -9.52 -3.63
N GLU A 340 5.97 -8.55 -2.77
CA GLU A 340 4.78 -8.47 -1.93
C GLU A 340 3.52 -8.29 -2.78
N GLY A 341 3.53 -7.40 -3.78
CA GLY A 341 2.41 -7.18 -4.68
C GLY A 341 2.13 -8.36 -5.60
N LEU A 342 3.20 -9.03 -6.07
CA LEU A 342 3.05 -10.28 -6.83
C LEU A 342 2.41 -11.37 -5.97
N ARG A 343 2.89 -11.56 -4.73
CA ARG A 343 2.34 -12.53 -3.78
C ARG A 343 0.94 -12.17 -3.29
N ALA A 344 0.59 -10.89 -3.26
CA ALA A 344 -0.76 -10.44 -2.92
C ALA A 344 -1.81 -10.90 -3.94
N CYS A 345 -1.38 -11.26 -5.15
CA CYS A 345 -2.20 -11.86 -6.20
C CYS A 345 -2.26 -13.39 -6.14
N CYS A 346 -1.74 -14.02 -5.07
CA CYS A 346 -1.73 -15.46 -4.89
C CYS A 346 -2.49 -15.91 -3.65
N LEU A 347 -3.07 -17.10 -3.71
CA LEU A 347 -3.42 -17.89 -2.54
C LEU A 347 -2.15 -18.42 -1.88
N VAL A 348 -1.89 -17.98 -0.64
CA VAL A 348 -0.75 -18.43 0.16
C VAL A 348 -1.13 -19.72 0.91
N LYS A 349 -0.50 -20.84 0.56
CA LYS A 349 -0.83 -22.18 1.07
C LYS A 349 0.32 -22.73 1.92
N SER A 350 0.02 -23.10 3.16
CA SER A 350 0.97 -23.83 4.02
C SER A 350 0.88 -25.33 3.75
N VAL A 351 2.01 -25.95 3.40
CA VAL A 351 2.08 -27.39 3.12
C VAL A 351 3.08 -28.05 4.07
N VAL A 352 2.65 -29.15 4.69
CA VAL A 352 3.48 -30.01 5.54
C VAL A 352 3.37 -31.45 5.06
N GLU A 353 4.53 -32.09 4.86
CA GLU A 353 4.63 -33.49 4.46
C GLU A 353 5.58 -34.26 5.40
N ASP A 354 5.43 -35.58 5.42
CA ASP A 354 6.37 -36.48 6.10
C ASP A 354 7.67 -36.50 5.31
N ARG A 355 8.77 -36.06 5.94
CA ARG A 355 10.09 -35.93 5.30
C ARG A 355 10.64 -37.26 4.79
N TRP A 356 10.35 -38.33 5.52
CA TRP A 356 10.89 -39.66 5.27
C TRP A 356 9.78 -40.67 4.97
N TRP A 357 8.75 -40.25 4.24
CA TRP A 357 7.74 -41.18 3.73
C TRP A 357 8.38 -42.26 2.83
N PRO A 358 8.02 -43.55 2.97
CA PRO A 358 7.02 -44.14 3.86
C PRO A 358 7.57 -44.64 5.22
N TYR A 359 8.85 -44.43 5.52
CA TYR A 359 9.54 -45.01 6.68
C TYR A 359 9.12 -44.39 8.02
N ILE A 360 9.01 -43.06 8.09
CA ILE A 360 8.57 -42.35 9.29
C ILE A 360 7.30 -41.59 8.95
N LYS A 361 6.19 -42.08 9.52
CA LYS A 361 4.85 -41.56 9.30
C LYS A 361 4.33 -40.89 10.56
N THR A 362 3.42 -39.94 10.38
CA THR A 362 2.64 -39.41 11.52
C THR A 362 1.88 -40.54 12.19
N LYS A 363 2.14 -40.75 13.48
CA LYS A 363 1.38 -41.66 14.34
C LYS A 363 0.98 -40.91 15.59
N ILE A 364 -0.31 -40.94 15.91
CA ILE A 364 -0.80 -40.51 17.21
C ILE A 364 -0.29 -41.54 18.24
N PRO A 365 0.36 -41.15 19.34
CA PRO A 365 0.75 -42.07 20.42
C PRO A 365 -0.46 -42.85 20.96
N LYS A 366 -0.28 -44.15 21.26
CA LYS A 366 -1.37 -45.03 21.73
C LYS A 366 -2.23 -44.43 22.85
N PRO A 367 -1.69 -43.77 23.89
CA PRO A 367 -2.52 -43.28 24.99
C PRO A 367 -3.61 -42.29 24.58
N ILE A 368 -3.37 -41.55 23.49
CA ILE A 368 -4.25 -40.53 22.94
C ILE A 368 -4.81 -40.91 21.56
N GLN A 369 -4.64 -42.16 21.13
CA GLN A 369 -5.40 -42.71 19.99
C GLN A 369 -6.86 -42.91 20.40
N TYR A 370 -7.79 -42.80 19.45
CA TYR A 370 -9.20 -43.09 19.73
C TYR A 370 -9.48 -44.61 19.63
N PRO A 371 -10.23 -45.20 20.58
CA PRO A 371 -10.73 -44.58 21.82
C PRO A 371 -9.60 -44.27 22.81
N ILE A 372 -9.66 -43.09 23.44
CA ILE A 372 -8.63 -42.60 24.36
C ILE A 372 -8.48 -43.60 25.51
N SER A 373 -7.26 -44.00 25.80
CA SER A 373 -6.97 -44.94 26.89
C SER A 373 -7.15 -44.28 28.26
N GLU A 374 -7.31 -45.09 29.30
CA GLU A 374 -7.51 -44.60 30.68
C GLU A 374 -6.40 -43.65 31.14
N ASN A 375 -5.15 -43.87 30.71
CA ASN A 375 -4.01 -43.02 31.04
C ASN A 375 -3.74 -41.89 30.02
N GLY A 376 -4.70 -41.60 29.12
CA GLY A 376 -4.54 -40.60 28.07
C GLY A 376 -4.39 -39.18 28.60
N PHE A 377 -5.05 -38.87 29.74
CA PHE A 377 -4.95 -37.57 30.39
C PHE A 377 -3.57 -37.34 31.00
N GLU A 378 -3.07 -38.30 31.78
CA GLU A 378 -1.75 -38.25 32.42
C GLU A 378 -0.62 -38.22 31.38
N PHE A 379 -0.81 -38.92 30.26
CA PHE A 379 0.09 -38.85 29.12
C PHE A 379 0.15 -37.43 28.54
N GLN A 380 -1.01 -36.79 28.34
CA GLN A 380 -1.09 -35.45 27.79
C GLN A 380 -0.52 -34.41 28.75
N GLU A 381 -0.79 -34.52 30.05
CA GLU A 381 -0.22 -33.66 31.09
C GLU A 381 1.31 -33.77 31.10
N SER A 382 1.84 -34.99 31.13
CA SER A 382 3.27 -35.25 31.06
C SER A 382 3.90 -34.75 29.75
N LEU A 383 3.18 -34.83 28.62
CA LEU A 383 3.66 -34.31 27.34
C LEU A 383 3.71 -32.77 27.33
N VAL A 384 2.70 -32.11 27.90
CA VAL A 384 2.68 -30.65 28.03
C VAL A 384 3.79 -30.19 28.96
N GLU A 385 3.98 -30.84 30.11
CA GLU A 385 5.05 -30.51 31.05
C GLU A 385 6.44 -30.77 30.45
N ALA A 386 6.62 -31.85 29.67
CA ALA A 386 7.87 -32.10 28.96
C ALA A 386 8.20 -31.01 27.92
N LEU A 387 7.19 -30.52 27.19
CA LEU A 387 7.37 -29.52 26.13
C LEU A 387 7.42 -28.08 26.66
N TYR A 388 6.70 -27.75 27.72
CA TYR A 388 6.43 -26.38 28.15
C TYR A 388 6.71 -26.13 29.64
N GLY A 389 7.16 -27.14 30.40
CA GLY A 389 7.50 -26.99 31.81
C GLY A 389 8.53 -25.88 32.05
N LEU A 390 8.33 -25.11 33.11
CA LEU A 390 9.15 -23.93 33.44
C LEU A 390 10.56 -24.31 33.91
N ASN A 391 10.73 -25.53 34.43
CA ASN A 391 11.98 -26.03 34.98
C ASN A 391 12.50 -27.20 34.12
N ILE A 392 13.81 -27.22 33.90
CA ILE A 392 14.46 -28.27 33.11
C ILE A 392 14.37 -29.65 33.75
N TRP A 393 14.38 -29.72 35.08
CA TRP A 393 14.27 -30.99 35.81
C TRP A 393 12.87 -31.58 35.72
N ASP A 394 11.85 -30.74 35.80
CA ASP A 394 10.45 -31.16 35.67
C ASP A 394 10.15 -31.56 34.22
N ARG A 395 10.68 -30.83 33.23
CA ARG A 395 10.65 -31.23 31.81
C ARG A 395 11.30 -32.60 31.57
N LEU A 396 12.47 -32.85 32.15
CA LEU A 396 13.16 -34.13 32.03
C LEU A 396 12.39 -35.26 32.70
N ARG A 397 11.85 -35.04 33.90
CA ARG A 397 11.00 -36.02 34.61
C ARG A 397 9.75 -36.34 33.80
N ALA A 398 9.07 -35.31 33.30
CA ALA A 398 7.89 -35.45 32.47
C ALA A 398 8.19 -36.18 31.15
N LEU A 399 9.34 -35.92 30.53
CA LEU A 399 9.79 -36.64 29.34
C LEU A 399 10.01 -38.14 29.63
N VAL A 400 10.60 -38.47 30.79
CA VAL A 400 10.74 -39.87 31.24
C VAL A 400 9.36 -40.52 31.41
N ASN A 401 8.40 -39.82 32.02
CA ASN A 401 7.02 -40.31 32.18
C ASN A 401 6.34 -40.57 30.83
N VAL A 402 6.47 -39.65 29.86
CA VAL A 402 5.97 -39.82 28.48
C VAL A 402 6.56 -41.08 27.83
N LEU A 403 7.88 -41.28 27.93
CA LEU A 403 8.55 -42.46 27.36
C LEU A 403 8.10 -43.76 28.03
N LYS A 404 7.94 -43.75 29.36
CA LYS A 404 7.45 -44.89 30.13
C LYS A 404 6.03 -45.30 29.70
N MET A 405 5.11 -44.35 29.62
CA MET A 405 3.73 -44.59 29.20
C MET A 405 3.62 -45.10 27.75
N ILE A 406 4.51 -44.64 26.85
CA ILE A 406 4.60 -45.17 25.48
C ILE A 406 5.08 -46.63 25.47
N SER A 407 6.03 -46.98 26.34
CA SER A 407 6.61 -48.34 26.40
C SER A 407 5.69 -49.36 27.05
N GLU A 408 4.99 -49.00 28.13
CA GLU A 408 4.16 -49.93 28.92
C GLU A 408 3.00 -50.50 28.08
N GLN A 409 2.35 -49.69 27.24
CA GLN A 409 1.27 -50.14 26.34
C GLN A 409 1.74 -50.84 25.05
N GLN A 410 3.05 -50.93 24.79
CA GLN A 410 3.55 -51.83 23.72
C GLN A 410 3.63 -53.28 24.21
N SER A 411 3.61 -53.52 25.53
CA SER A 411 3.83 -54.84 26.13
C SER A 411 2.57 -55.68 26.41
N THR A 412 1.36 -55.12 26.28
CA THR A 412 0.10 -55.84 26.48
C THR A 412 -0.31 -56.61 25.21
N PRO A 413 -0.28 -57.95 25.18
CA PRO A 413 -0.80 -58.73 24.05
C PRO A 413 -2.33 -58.66 24.05
N ASN A 414 -2.91 -58.70 22.84
CA ASN A 414 -4.33 -58.65 22.58
C ASN A 414 -5.02 -59.93 23.09
N ASN A 415 -5.29 -60.01 24.40
CA ASN A 415 -5.88 -61.19 25.04
C ASN A 415 -7.41 -61.05 25.10
N ASN A 416 -8.06 -61.01 23.93
CA ASN A 416 -9.51 -61.15 23.81
C ASN A 416 -9.85 -62.40 22.99
N SER A 417 -9.54 -63.57 23.57
CA SER A 417 -10.22 -64.81 23.25
C SER A 417 -10.77 -65.43 24.53
N SER A 418 -11.91 -64.92 25.01
CA SER A 418 -12.69 -65.65 26.00
C SER A 418 -14.19 -65.49 25.76
N LYS A 419 -14.77 -66.59 25.26
CA LYS A 419 -16.10 -67.11 25.57
C LYS A 419 -17.28 -66.15 25.47
N ARG A 420 -17.94 -66.16 24.30
CA ARG A 420 -19.41 -66.18 24.25
C ARG A 420 -19.85 -67.59 23.88
N ARG A 421 -20.36 -68.31 24.88
CA ARG A 421 -21.16 -69.53 24.75
C ARG A 421 -22.27 -69.41 25.80
N ASN A 422 -23.51 -69.52 25.35
CA ASN A 422 -24.77 -69.65 26.10
C ASN A 422 -25.23 -68.34 26.79
N ASP A 423 -26.45 -67.83 26.64
CA ASP A 423 -27.73 -68.34 26.14
C ASP A 423 -28.40 -67.39 25.12
#